data_AF-A0A9D4RK41-F1
#
_entry.id   AF-A0A9D4RK41-F1
#
_cell.length_a   1.000
_cell.length_b   1.000
_cell.length_c   1.000
_cell.angle_alpha   90.00
_cell.angle_beta   90.00
_cell.angle_gamma   90.00
#
_symmetry.space_group_name_H-M   'P 1'
#
loop_
_entity.id
_entity.type
_entity.pdbx_description
1 polymer ?
#
loop_
_entity_poly.entity_id
_entity_poly.type
_entity_poly.pdbx_seq_one_letter_code
_entity_poly.pdbx_strand_id
1 'polypeptide(L)'
;MYRTTFCEEFNYSFHITKKDQFQTCAVYRNKQIAGELTTNLKIAFEYHIKRKNRARDEKKLDKSRAKQDKSYHVATFDLETALPVPCSLFPPEVVAKRRKLLPEMKEEREKGKRSWIAYATLYVDRRPVRD
;
A
#
# COMPACT_ATOMS: atom_id res chain seq x y z
N MET A 1 13.30 25.57 4.81
CA MET A 1 14.28 24.68 4.16
C MET A 1 13.74 23.27 3.95
N TYR A 2 13.19 22.57 4.97
CA TYR A 2 12.61 21.22 4.79
C TYR A 2 11.38 21.13 3.86
N ARG A 3 10.53 22.16 3.79
CA ARG A 3 9.30 22.15 2.98
C ARG A 3 9.57 22.12 1.47
N THR A 4 10.56 22.89 1.03
CA THR A 4 10.93 23.02 -0.38
C THR A 4 11.54 21.72 -0.91
N THR A 5 12.47 21.12 -0.15
CA THR A 5 13.08 19.84 -0.53
C THR A 5 12.07 18.68 -0.58
N PHE A 6 11.07 18.65 0.31
CA PHE A 6 10.04 17.59 0.33
C PHE A 6 8.95 17.76 -0.73
N CYS A 7 8.61 19.00 -1.09
CA CYS A 7 7.50 19.29 -1.99
C CYS A 7 7.93 19.54 -3.44
N GLU A 8 9.16 20.02 -3.66
CA GLU A 8 9.61 20.49 -4.98
C GLU A 8 10.74 19.64 -5.55
N GLU A 9 11.62 19.07 -4.72
CA GLU A 9 12.81 18.33 -5.17
C GLU A 9 12.69 16.80 -5.00
N PHE A 10 11.65 16.30 -4.34
CA PHE A 10 11.47 14.87 -4.05
C PHE A 10 10.83 14.13 -5.23
N ASN A 11 11.64 13.74 -6.23
CA ASN A 11 11.26 12.75 -7.25
C ASN A 11 11.33 11.31 -6.69
N TYR A 12 10.72 11.10 -5.52
CA TYR A 12 10.59 9.76 -4.98
C TYR A 12 9.36 9.19 -5.65
N SER A 13 9.61 8.45 -6.74
CA SER A 13 8.81 7.28 -7.02
C SER A 13 8.85 6.43 -5.75
N PHE A 14 7.95 6.70 -4.80
CA PHE A 14 7.79 5.87 -3.62
C PHE A 14 7.72 4.45 -4.14
N HIS A 15 8.60 3.57 -3.65
CA HIS A 15 8.57 2.18 -4.03
C HIS A 15 7.16 1.70 -3.74
N ILE A 16 6.32 1.57 -4.78
CA ILE A 16 4.95 1.10 -4.66
C ILE A 16 5.11 -0.30 -4.11
N THR A 17 4.67 -0.51 -2.86
CA THR A 17 4.93 -1.78 -2.20
C THR A 17 4.25 -2.88 -3.01
N LYS A 18 4.77 -4.11 -2.95
CA LYS A 18 4.15 -5.23 -3.69
C LYS A 18 2.65 -5.39 -3.37
N LYS A 19 2.23 -4.94 -2.18
CA LYS A 19 0.84 -4.93 -1.73
C LYS A 19 -0.05 -3.97 -2.55
N ASP A 20 0.50 -2.86 -3.01
CA ASP A 20 -0.24 -1.81 -3.74
C ASP A 20 -0.23 -2.02 -5.27
N GLN A 21 0.42 -3.10 -5.74
CA GLN A 21 0.48 -3.46 -7.16
C GLN A 21 -0.52 -4.57 -7.46
N PHE A 22 -1.35 -4.38 -8.49
CA PHE A 22 -2.14 -5.49 -9.02
C PHE A 22 -1.21 -6.60 -9.50
N GLN A 23 -1.38 -7.80 -8.93
CA GLN A 23 -0.55 -8.96 -9.24
C GLN A 23 -0.48 -9.24 -10.75
N THR A 24 -1.59 -9.11 -11.48
CA THR A 24 -1.64 -9.28 -12.95
C THR A 24 -0.77 -8.26 -13.68
N CYS A 25 -0.81 -6.98 -13.27
CA CYS A 25 0.02 -5.94 -13.86
C CYS A 25 1.51 -6.14 -13.55
N ALA A 26 1.83 -6.51 -12.32
CA ALA A 26 3.20 -6.76 -11.89
C ALA A 26 3.81 -7.97 -12.62
N VAL A 27 3.07 -9.07 -12.71
CA VAL A 27 3.48 -10.28 -13.45
C VAL A 27 3.68 -9.97 -14.92
N TYR A 28 2.72 -9.28 -15.57
CA TYR A 28 2.84 -8.90 -16.98
C TYR A 28 4.08 -8.03 -17.22
N ARG A 29 4.28 -6.97 -16.41
CA ARG A 29 5.44 -6.09 -16.50
C ARG A 29 6.75 -6.86 -16.33
N ASN A 30 6.85 -7.72 -15.33
CA ASN A 30 8.06 -8.49 -15.06
C ASN A 30 8.39 -9.44 -16.21
N LYS A 31 7.39 -10.14 -16.76
CA LYS A 31 7.55 -11.03 -17.91
C LYS A 31 7.90 -10.27 -19.19
N GLN A 32 7.38 -9.06 -19.36
CA GLN A 32 7.75 -8.17 -20.45
C GLN A 32 9.22 -7.75 -20.36
N ILE A 33 9.69 -7.37 -19.18
CA ILE A 33 11.10 -7.01 -18.95
C ILE A 33 12.03 -8.21 -19.16
N ALA A 34 11.60 -9.40 -18.74
CA ALA A 34 12.36 -10.64 -18.91
C ALA A 34 12.33 -11.21 -20.35
N GLY A 35 11.51 -10.65 -21.25
CA GLY A 35 11.35 -11.18 -22.61
C GLY A 35 10.54 -12.49 -22.70
N GLU A 36 9.90 -12.92 -21.62
CA GLU A 36 9.16 -14.20 -21.50
C GLU A 36 7.65 -14.02 -21.68
N LEU A 37 7.24 -13.24 -22.67
CA LEU A 37 5.84 -12.85 -22.82
C LEU A 37 5.08 -13.88 -23.66
N THR A 38 4.12 -14.57 -23.04
CA THR A 38 3.27 -15.54 -23.73
C THR A 38 1.99 -14.87 -24.27
N THR A 39 1.45 -15.39 -25.36
CA THR A 39 0.21 -14.89 -25.98
C THR A 39 -0.96 -14.89 -24.98
N ASN A 40 -1.08 -15.95 -24.18
CA ASN A 40 -2.11 -16.07 -23.15
C ASN A 40 -1.98 -14.98 -22.07
N LEU A 41 -0.74 -14.65 -21.66
CA LEU A 41 -0.50 -13.61 -20.67
C LEU A 41 -0.88 -12.22 -21.20
N LYS A 42 -0.64 -11.97 -22.50
CA LYS A 42 -1.06 -10.73 -23.17
C LYS A 42 -2.58 -10.59 -23.21
N ILE A 43 -3.29 -11.63 -23.64
CA ILE A 43 -4.76 -11.65 -23.67
C ILE A 43 -5.34 -11.43 -22.26
N ALA A 44 -4.79 -12.12 -21.25
CA ALA A 44 -5.22 -11.97 -19.86
C ALA A 44 -4.99 -10.53 -19.33
N PHE A 45 -3.86 -9.92 -19.69
CA PHE A 45 -3.55 -8.53 -19.32
C PHE A 45 -4.49 -7.53 -20.01
N GLU A 46 -4.75 -7.69 -21.30
CA GLU A 46 -5.69 -6.83 -22.03
C GLU A 46 -7.10 -6.91 -21.44
N TYR A 47 -7.57 -8.12 -21.12
CA TYR A 47 -8.85 -8.32 -20.44
C TYR A 47 -8.88 -7.64 -19.06
N HIS A 48 -7.80 -7.78 -18.28
CA HIS A 48 -7.65 -7.11 -16.99
C HIS A 48 -7.78 -5.59 -17.13
N ILE A 49 -7.06 -4.98 -18.08
CA ILE A 49 -7.08 -3.53 -18.33
C ILE A 49 -8.48 -3.07 -18.79
N LYS A 50 -9.11 -3.83 -19.70
CA LYS A 50 -10.46 -3.54 -20.17
C LYS A 50 -11.47 -3.51 -19.02
N ARG A 51 -11.44 -4.53 -18.15
CA ARG A 51 -12.33 -4.60 -16.97
C ARG A 51 -12.06 -3.46 -15.98
N LYS A 52 -10.79 -3.14 -15.74
CA LYS A 52 -10.37 -2.03 -14.87
C LYS A 52 -10.88 -0.68 -15.37
N ASN A 53 -10.76 -0.41 -16.66
CA ASN A 53 -11.23 0.84 -17.25
C ASN A 53 -12.76 0.91 -17.21
N ARG A 54 -13.45 -0.18 -17.58
CA ARG A 54 -14.92 -0.24 -17.50
C ARG A 54 -15.44 0.13 -16.10
N ALA A 55 -14.88 -0.46 -15.05
CA ALA A 55 -15.29 -0.14 -13.67
C ALA A 55 -15.02 1.33 -13.28
N ARG A 56 -13.96 1.95 -13.82
CA ARG A 56 -13.66 3.37 -13.59
C ARG A 56 -14.64 4.27 -14.34
N ASP A 57 -15.01 3.89 -15.56
CA ASP A 57 -15.94 4.64 -16.40
C ASP A 57 -17.35 4.57 -15.82
N GLU A 58 -17.81 3.39 -15.39
CA GLU A 58 -19.08 3.21 -14.67
C GLU A 58 -19.12 4.08 -13.40
N LYS A 59 -18.07 4.00 -12.56
CA LYS A 59 -17.97 4.86 -11.36
C LYS A 59 -18.01 6.36 -11.69
N LYS A 60 -17.39 6.78 -12.80
CA LYS A 60 -17.40 8.18 -13.25
C LYS A 60 -18.81 8.59 -13.71
N LEU A 61 -19.47 7.72 -14.46
CA LEU A 61 -20.84 7.92 -14.93
C LEU A 61 -21.79 8.05 -13.74
N ASP A 62 -21.75 7.12 -12.80
CA ASP A 62 -22.58 7.12 -11.59
C ASP A 62 -22.39 8.41 -10.78
N LYS A 63 -21.14 8.86 -10.62
CA LYS A 63 -20.84 10.15 -9.97
C LYS A 63 -21.40 11.35 -10.74
N SER A 64 -21.36 11.34 -12.06
CA SER A 64 -21.95 12.42 -12.87
C SER A 64 -23.47 12.43 -12.78
N ARG A 65 -24.10 11.25 -12.79
CA ARG A 65 -25.54 11.08 -12.66
C ARG A 65 -26.03 11.59 -11.31
N ALA A 66 -25.36 11.22 -10.23
CA ALA A 66 -25.72 11.68 -8.87
C ALA A 66 -25.61 13.20 -8.69
N LYS A 67 -24.82 13.90 -9.52
CA LYS A 67 -24.77 15.37 -9.50
C LYS A 67 -25.96 16.02 -10.20
N GLN A 68 -26.51 15.35 -11.21
CA GLN A 68 -27.60 15.87 -12.03
C GLN A 68 -28.96 15.52 -11.45
N ASP A 69 -29.10 14.30 -10.92
CA ASP A 69 -30.34 13.75 -10.39
C ASP A 69 -30.30 13.65 -8.86
N LYS A 70 -31.08 14.49 -8.19
CA LYS A 70 -31.17 14.51 -6.71
C LYS A 70 -31.82 13.26 -6.12
N SER A 71 -32.52 12.45 -6.92
CA SER A 71 -33.09 11.18 -6.45
C SER A 71 -32.04 10.05 -6.43
N TYR A 72 -30.95 10.22 -7.16
CA TYR A 72 -29.92 9.20 -7.34
C TYR A 72 -28.69 9.49 -6.50
N HIS A 73 -28.39 8.59 -5.55
CA HIS A 73 -27.26 8.74 -4.63
C HIS A 73 -26.21 7.67 -4.90
N VAL A 74 -24.93 8.06 -4.87
CA VAL A 74 -23.80 7.15 -5.11
C VAL A 74 -22.81 7.28 -3.96
N ALA A 75 -22.55 6.17 -3.28
CA ALA A 75 -21.52 6.07 -2.25
C ALA A 75 -20.36 5.22 -2.78
N THR A 76 -19.13 5.72 -2.66
CA THR A 76 -17.91 4.96 -2.99
C THR A 76 -16.94 5.05 -1.82
N PHE A 77 -16.62 3.92 -1.20
CA PHE A 77 -15.69 3.82 -0.09
C PHE A 77 -14.61 2.78 -0.40
N ASP A 78 -13.43 2.99 0.16
CA ASP A 78 -12.34 2.02 0.11
C ASP A 78 -12.54 1.00 1.23
N LEU A 79 -12.78 -0.26 0.86
CA LEU A 79 -13.00 -1.34 1.81
C LEU A 79 -11.75 -1.65 2.65
N GLU A 80 -10.55 -1.45 2.11
CA GLU A 80 -9.32 -1.69 2.88
C GLU A 80 -9.14 -0.67 4.00
N THR A 81 -9.62 0.56 3.78
CA THR A 81 -9.65 1.64 4.78
C THR A 81 -10.87 1.54 5.71
N ALA A 82 -12.01 1.04 5.20
CA ALA A 82 -13.26 0.94 5.95
C ALA A 82 -13.34 -0.28 6.87
N LEU A 83 -12.52 -1.31 6.63
CA LEU A 83 -12.40 -2.43 7.55
C LEU A 83 -11.47 -2.02 8.71
N PRO A 84 -11.96 -1.86 9.95
CA PRO A 84 -11.07 -1.77 11.08
C PRO A 84 -10.27 -3.07 11.13
N VAL A 85 -8.98 -3.01 10.80
CA VAL A 85 -8.07 -4.11 11.15
C VAL A 85 -8.10 -4.14 12.67
N PRO A 86 -8.66 -5.18 13.29
CA PRO A 86 -8.80 -5.14 14.73
C PRO A 86 -7.39 -5.11 15.31
N CYS A 87 -7.08 -4.06 16.07
CA CYS A 87 -5.92 -4.01 16.95
C CYS A 87 -5.89 -5.19 17.94
N SER A 88 -6.95 -6.01 18.00
CA SER A 88 -7.06 -7.26 18.77
C SER A 88 -6.39 -8.48 18.14
N LEU A 89 -5.70 -8.36 16.98
CA LEU A 89 -4.87 -9.47 16.48
C LEU A 89 -3.66 -9.77 17.37
N PHE A 90 -3.33 -8.88 18.29
CA PHE A 90 -2.26 -9.07 19.26
C PHE A 90 -2.82 -9.07 20.68
N PRO A 91 -2.38 -10.00 21.55
CA PRO A 91 -2.67 -9.94 22.98
C PRO A 91 -2.33 -8.56 23.55
N PRO A 92 -3.08 -8.03 24.55
CA PRO A 92 -2.81 -6.72 25.16
C PRO A 92 -1.35 -6.55 25.61
N GLU A 93 -0.72 -7.63 26.08
CA GLU A 93 0.69 -7.68 26.47
C GLU A 93 1.64 -7.37 25.29
N VAL A 94 1.35 -7.91 24.11
CA VAL A 94 2.13 -7.67 22.89
C VAL A 94 1.99 -6.22 22.46
N VAL A 95 0.77 -5.66 22.53
CA VAL A 95 0.53 -4.25 22.22
C VAL A 95 1.28 -3.33 23.19
N ALA A 96 1.26 -3.64 24.49
CA ALA A 96 1.96 -2.88 25.52
C ALA A 96 3.49 -2.93 25.32
N LYS A 97 4.06 -4.12 25.05
CA LYS A 97 5.48 -4.27 24.74
C LYS A 97 5.89 -3.48 23.50
N ARG A 98 5.10 -3.55 22.42
CA ARG A 98 5.35 -2.77 21.19
C ARG A 98 5.38 -1.27 21.48
N ARG A 99 4.44 -0.75 22.29
CA ARG A 99 4.42 0.68 22.66
C ARG A 99 5.70 1.10 23.38
N LYS A 100 6.27 0.25 24.24
CA LYS A 100 7.54 0.51 24.94
C LYS A 100 8.75 0.52 24.01
N LEU A 101 8.76 -0.30 22.95
CA LEU A 101 9.88 -0.40 22.00
C LEU A 101 9.88 0.69 20.91
N LEU A 102 8.76 1.42 20.74
CA LEU A 102 8.65 2.44 19.69
C LEU A 102 9.67 3.60 19.82
N PRO A 103 9.93 4.17 21.02
CA PRO A 103 10.93 5.21 21.19
C PRO A 103 12.34 4.73 20.82
N GLU A 104 12.76 3.57 21.31
CA GLU A 104 14.07 2.99 21.01
C GLU A 104 14.23 2.68 19.51
N MET A 105 13.19 2.14 18.87
CA MET A 105 13.19 1.95 17.41
C MET A 105 13.43 3.27 16.68
N LYS A 106 12.79 4.37 17.10
CA LYS A 106 12.96 5.70 16.49
C LYS A 106 14.39 6.22 16.69
N GLU A 107 14.93 6.10 17.90
CA GLU A 107 16.30 6.52 18.21
C GLU A 107 17.32 5.78 17.32
N GLU A 108 17.17 4.47 17.14
CA GLU A 108 18.05 3.70 16.27
C GLU A 108 17.93 4.11 14.79
N ARG A 109 16.75 4.58 14.34
CA ARG A 109 16.60 5.17 12.99
C ARG A 109 17.28 6.51 12.88
N GLU A 110 17.21 7.35 13.91
CA GLU A 110 17.91 8.63 13.96
C GLU A 110 19.43 8.45 13.89
N LYS A 111 19.94 7.36 14.48
CA LYS A 111 21.35 6.92 14.33
C LYS A 111 21.68 6.34 12.95
N GLY A 112 20.74 6.36 12.00
CA GLY A 112 20.92 5.86 10.63
C GLY A 112 20.84 4.34 10.46
N LYS A 113 20.46 3.60 11.51
CA LYS A 113 20.38 2.13 11.47
C LYS A 113 19.04 1.66 10.93
N ARG A 114 19.02 0.44 10.37
CA ARG A 114 17.78 -0.18 9.88
C ARG A 114 17.07 -0.87 11.05
N SER A 115 16.09 -0.20 11.64
CA SER A 115 15.30 -0.75 12.75
C SER A 115 13.81 -0.95 12.45
N TRP A 116 13.22 -2.02 13.00
CA TRP A 116 11.79 -2.33 12.95
C TRP A 116 11.35 -3.23 14.11
N ILE A 117 10.06 -3.23 14.44
CA ILE A 117 9.48 -4.12 15.46
C ILE A 117 8.68 -5.22 14.76
N ALA A 118 9.01 -6.48 15.04
CA ALA A 118 8.23 -7.64 14.62
C ALA A 118 7.68 -8.36 15.86
N TYR A 119 6.38 -8.65 15.87
CA TYR A 119 5.65 -9.11 17.05
C TYR A 119 5.86 -8.21 18.28
N ALA A 120 6.71 -8.60 19.24
CA ALA A 120 7.08 -7.81 20.41
C ALA A 120 8.61 -7.69 20.55
N THR A 121 9.36 -7.81 19.46
CA THR A 121 10.82 -7.79 19.43
C THR A 121 11.31 -6.66 18.53
N LEU A 122 12.22 -5.85 19.04
CA LEU A 122 12.93 -4.84 18.26
C LEU A 122 14.05 -5.51 17.47
N TYR A 123 14.19 -5.16 16.20
CA TYR A 123 15.30 -5.56 15.35
C TYR A 123 16.08 -4.33 14.93
N VAL A 124 17.40 -4.40 15.00
CA VAL A 124 18.34 -3.38 14.53
C VAL A 124 19.38 -4.08 13.66
N ASP A 125 19.52 -3.64 12.41
CA ASP A 125 20.45 -4.21 11.42
C ASP A 125 20.35 -5.74 11.31
N ARG A 126 19.10 -6.23 11.29
CA ARG A 126 18.71 -7.67 11.23
C ARG A 126 19.05 -8.49 12.47
N ARG A 127 19.47 -7.87 13.56
CA ARG A 127 19.69 -8.55 14.85
C ARG A 127 18.55 -8.23 15.81
N PRO A 128 17.99 -9.23 16.51
CA PRO A 128 17.02 -8.97 17.56
C PRO A 128 17.72 -8.29 18.74
N VAL A 129 17.21 -7.14 19.15
CA VAL A 129 17.55 -6.51 20.43
C VAL A 129 16.77 -7.25 21.49
N ARG A 130 17.49 -7.91 22.40
CA ARG A 130 16.90 -8.55 23.57
C ARG A 130 16.91 -7.55 24.72
N ASP A 131 15.83 -7.53 25.49
CA ASP A 131 15.79 -6.85 26.79
C ASP A 131 16.88 -7.40 27.72
#